data_AF-A0A7J8NL40-F1
#
_entry.id   AF-A0A7J8NL40-F1
#
_cell.length_a   1.000
_cell.length_b   1.000
_cell.length_c   1.000
_cell.angle_alpha   90.00
_cell.angle_beta   90.00
_cell.angle_gamma   90.00
#
_symmetry.space_group_name_H-M   'P 1'
#
loop_
_entity.id
_entity.type
_entity.pdbx_description
1 polymer ?
#
loop_
_entity_poly.entity_id
_entity_poly.type
_entity_poly.pdbx_seq_one_letter_code
_entity_poly.pdbx_strand_id
1 'polypeptide(L)'
;METQWKALDGDIIKVNFDASYQQQLPRAIAGIILRNNLRQIMGVCAYPINNIQDPVTAEAHACLQVVIYAEEMGFNNICVEGDALTILKKLQAKEVDRSVIATNKVAHDMAVWGRRCEGPRYWVEEAPPEIERVIATE
;
A
#
# COMPACT_ATOMS: atom_id res chain seq x y z
N MET A 1 -1.43 0.72 -22.85
CA MET A 1 0.05 0.75 -22.89
C MET A 1 0.52 0.33 -21.52
N GLU A 2 1.35 -0.71 -21.44
CA GLU A 2 1.72 -1.42 -20.21
C GLU A 2 2.35 -0.51 -19.16
N THR A 3 1.68 -0.35 -18.02
CA THR A 3 2.15 0.33 -16.81
C THR A 3 2.96 -0.61 -15.95
N GLN A 4 4.15 -0.97 -16.44
CA GLN A 4 5.12 -1.72 -15.63
C GLN A 4 5.72 -0.77 -14.58
N TRP A 5 5.95 -1.26 -13.35
CA TRP A 5 6.59 -0.49 -12.28
C TRP A 5 7.87 0.17 -12.80
N LYS A 6 8.04 1.48 -12.58
CA LYS A 6 9.25 2.23 -12.97
C LYS A 6 9.96 2.76 -11.73
N ALA A 7 11.25 2.49 -11.66
CA ALA A 7 12.14 3.09 -10.67
C ALA A 7 12.24 4.60 -10.89
N LEU A 8 12.28 5.36 -9.81
CA LEU A 8 12.67 6.77 -9.85
C LEU A 8 14.20 6.84 -9.75
N ASP A 9 14.78 7.86 -10.38
CA ASP A 9 16.24 8.10 -10.32
C ASP A 9 16.66 8.54 -8.91
N GLY A 10 17.85 8.11 -8.46
CA GLY A 10 18.44 8.48 -7.16
C GLY A 10 18.03 7.60 -5.97
N ASP A 11 18.26 8.10 -4.75
CA ASP A 11 17.96 7.42 -3.46
C ASP A 11 16.49 7.54 -3.03
N ILE A 12 15.56 7.68 -3.98
CA ILE A 12 14.12 7.79 -3.69
C ILE A 12 13.58 6.40 -3.39
N ILE A 13 12.93 6.26 -2.23
CA ILE A 13 12.17 5.06 -1.90
C ILE A 13 10.75 5.19 -2.43
N LYS A 14 10.38 4.30 -3.33
CA LYS A 14 9.01 4.22 -3.86
C LYS A 14 8.16 3.40 -2.90
N VAL A 15 7.06 3.98 -2.44
CA VAL A 15 6.16 3.37 -1.48
C VAL A 15 4.81 3.15 -2.13
N ASN A 16 4.38 1.90 -2.22
CA ASN A 16 3.05 1.54 -2.67
C ASN A 16 2.19 1.13 -1.47
N PHE A 17 0.96 1.63 -1.37
CA PHE A 17 0.06 1.29 -0.27
C PHE A 17 -1.39 1.09 -0.71
N ASP A 18 -2.11 0.19 -0.04
CA ASP A 18 -3.55 -0.04 -0.25
C ASP A 18 -4.24 -0.35 1.08
N ALA A 19 -5.56 -0.16 1.17
CA ALA A 19 -6.34 -0.46 2.36
C ALA A 19 -7.41 -1.55 2.12
N SER A 20 -7.34 -2.59 2.94
CA SER A 20 -8.32 -3.66 2.98
C SER A 20 -9.40 -3.37 4.02
N TYR A 21 -10.45 -2.63 3.64
CA TYR A 21 -11.60 -2.35 4.52
C TYR A 21 -12.47 -3.59 4.76
N GLN A 22 -12.89 -3.80 6.01
CA GLN A 22 -13.83 -4.86 6.39
C GLN A 22 -15.17 -4.21 6.74
N GLN A 23 -16.26 -4.49 6.03
CA GLN A 23 -17.55 -3.84 6.31
C GLN A 23 -18.22 -4.33 7.61
N GLN A 24 -17.93 -5.57 8.01
CA GLN A 24 -18.58 -6.22 9.17
C GLN A 24 -17.91 -5.88 10.51
N LEU A 25 -16.71 -5.32 10.48
CA LEU A 25 -15.93 -4.89 11.64
C LEU A 25 -15.50 -3.46 11.37
N PRO A 26 -15.53 -2.51 12.32
CA PRO A 26 -15.06 -1.14 12.08
C PRO A 26 -13.51 -1.11 12.00
N ARG A 27 -12.94 -1.81 11.03
CA ARG A 27 -11.52 -2.09 10.89
C ARG A 27 -11.13 -2.13 9.41
N ALA A 28 -9.93 -1.65 9.13
CA ALA A 28 -9.23 -1.87 7.88
C ALA A 28 -7.82 -2.39 8.16
N ILE A 29 -7.17 -2.89 7.12
CA ILE A 29 -5.74 -3.21 7.15
C ILE A 29 -5.06 -2.39 6.08
N ALA A 30 -4.03 -1.61 6.43
CA ALA A 30 -3.14 -1.03 5.43
C ALA A 30 -2.10 -2.09 5.02
N GLY A 31 -1.92 -2.29 3.74
CA GLY A 31 -0.77 -3.00 3.16
C GLY A 31 0.17 -1.98 2.56
N ILE A 32 1.45 -2.08 2.88
CA ILE A 32 2.47 -1.10 2.46
C ILE A 32 3.71 -1.86 1.99
N ILE A 33 4.31 -1.42 0.89
CA ILE A 33 5.60 -1.90 0.41
C ILE A 33 6.51 -0.74 0.00
N LEU A 34 7.74 -0.74 0.52
CA LEU A 34 8.81 0.20 0.23
C LEU A 34 9.83 -0.50 -0.67
N ARG A 35 10.16 0.11 -1.80
CA ARG A 35 11.17 -0.38 -2.75
C ARG A 35 12.17 0.70 -3.10
N ASN A 36 13.44 0.35 -3.20
CA ASN A 36 14.45 1.24 -3.77
C ASN A 36 14.40 1.24 -5.31
N ASN A 37 15.26 2.04 -5.92
CA ASN A 37 15.42 2.13 -7.38
C ASN A 37 15.86 0.81 -8.05
N LEU A 38 16.46 -0.12 -7.31
CA LEU A 38 16.84 -1.45 -7.78
C LEU A 38 15.72 -2.49 -7.63
N ARG A 39 14.48 -2.07 -7.29
CA ARG A 39 13.33 -2.94 -6.98
C ARG A 39 13.53 -3.82 -5.75
N GLN A 40 14.57 -3.58 -4.96
CA GLN A 40 14.78 -4.33 -3.73
C GLN A 40 13.77 -3.86 -2.69
N ILE A 41 13.20 -4.82 -1.98
CA ILE A 41 12.33 -4.55 -0.84
C ILE A 41 13.18 -3.87 0.21
N MET A 42 12.73 -2.71 0.68
CA MET A 42 13.33 -2.07 1.85
C MET A 42 12.50 -2.40 3.09
N GLY A 43 11.18 -2.42 2.95
CA GLY A 43 10.29 -2.88 4.00
C GLY A 43 8.88 -3.16 3.50
N VAL A 44 8.19 -4.03 4.22
CA VAL A 44 6.78 -4.38 3.99
C VAL A 44 6.03 -4.27 5.31
N CYS A 45 4.79 -3.81 5.26
CA CYS A 45 3.96 -3.69 6.45
C CYS A 45 2.52 -4.11 6.18
N ALA A 46 1.93 -4.81 7.15
CA ALA A 46 0.49 -4.91 7.31
C ALA A 46 0.09 -4.26 8.64
N TYR A 47 -0.64 -3.16 8.58
CA TYR A 47 -1.00 -2.37 9.74
C TYR A 47 -2.51 -2.33 9.97
N PRO A 48 -3.01 -2.81 11.13
CA PRO A 48 -4.42 -2.74 11.44
C PRO A 48 -4.85 -1.32 11.83
N ILE A 49 -5.94 -0.86 11.22
CA ILE A 49 -6.54 0.45 11.47
C ILE A 49 -7.94 0.22 12.05
N ASN A 50 -8.17 0.65 13.29
CA ASN A 50 -9.45 0.46 13.99
C ASN A 50 -10.33 1.71 13.88
N ASN A 51 -11.62 1.55 14.19
CA ASN A 51 -12.64 2.61 14.19
C ASN A 51 -12.80 3.31 12.84
N ILE A 52 -12.63 2.56 11.74
CA ILE A 52 -12.81 3.07 10.38
C ILE A 52 -14.25 2.85 9.94
N GLN A 53 -14.87 3.90 9.40
CA GLN A 53 -16.29 3.91 9.03
C GLN A 53 -16.52 3.72 7.53
N ASP A 54 -15.52 4.03 6.70
CA ASP A 54 -15.63 3.87 5.25
C ASP A 54 -14.27 3.63 4.57
N PRO A 55 -14.25 3.03 3.36
CA PRO A 55 -13.02 2.73 2.63
C PRO A 55 -12.15 3.95 2.33
N VAL A 56 -12.72 5.15 2.19
CA VAL A 56 -11.92 6.35 1.89
C VAL A 56 -11.13 6.77 3.13
N THR A 57 -11.74 6.71 4.30
CA THR A 57 -11.01 6.92 5.56
C THR A 57 -9.95 5.84 5.76
N ALA A 58 -10.20 4.60 5.35
CA ALA A 58 -9.20 3.52 5.39
C ALA A 58 -7.97 3.86 4.55
N GLU A 59 -8.17 4.26 3.29
CA GLU A 59 -7.10 4.68 2.38
C GLU A 59 -6.31 5.88 2.91
N ALA A 60 -7.00 6.89 3.45
CA ALA A 60 -6.34 8.06 4.03
C ALA A 60 -5.45 7.68 5.24
N HIS A 61 -5.91 6.75 6.09
CA HIS A 61 -5.10 6.24 7.20
C HIS A 61 -3.93 5.37 6.71
N ALA A 62 -4.11 4.57 5.66
CA ALA A 62 -3.04 3.81 5.05
C ALA A 62 -1.95 4.75 4.48
N CYS A 63 -2.35 5.85 3.84
CA CYS A 63 -1.44 6.89 3.37
C CYS A 63 -0.68 7.57 4.52
N LEU A 64 -1.37 7.89 5.63
CA LEU A 64 -0.70 8.41 6.83
C LEU A 64 0.31 7.40 7.39
N GLN A 65 -0.05 6.12 7.42
CA GLN A 65 0.81 5.05 7.92
C GLN A 65 2.07 4.87 7.06
N VAL A 66 2.01 5.16 5.75
CA VAL A 66 3.20 5.20 4.90
C VAL A 66 4.22 6.21 5.40
N VAL A 67 3.79 7.43 5.72
CA VAL A 67 4.69 8.50 6.17
C VAL A 67 5.35 8.11 7.49
N ILE A 68 4.56 7.61 8.44
CA ILE A 68 5.05 7.15 9.75
C ILE A 68 6.07 6.02 9.57
N TYR A 69 5.71 5.01 8.78
CA TYR A 69 6.59 3.85 8.61
C TYR A 69 7.89 4.20 7.88
N ALA A 70 7.83 5.05 6.86
CA ALA A 70 9.02 5.53 6.17
C ALA A 70 9.95 6.31 7.11
N GLU A 71 9.40 7.18 7.97
CA GLU A 71 10.17 7.91 8.98
C GLU A 71 10.83 6.97 9.99
N GLU A 72 10.09 5.97 10.51
CA GLU A 72 10.63 4.95 11.42
C GLU A 72 11.76 4.13 10.79
N MET A 73 11.71 3.91 9.47
CA MET A 73 12.78 3.26 8.70
C MET A 73 13.95 4.18 8.35
N GLY A 74 13.87 5.48 8.68
CA GLY A 74 14.90 6.47 8.38
C GLY A 74 14.88 6.99 6.93
N PHE A 75 13.80 6.74 6.18
CA PHE A 75 13.65 7.21 4.80
C PHE A 75 12.98 8.58 4.74
N ASN A 76 13.79 9.59 4.41
CA ASN A 76 13.33 10.99 4.30
C ASN A 76 12.99 11.41 2.87
N ASN A 77 13.28 10.57 1.87
CA ASN A 77 13.05 10.85 0.47
C ASN A 77 12.20 9.74 -0.15
N ILE A 78 10.88 9.91 -0.08
CA ILE A 78 9.92 8.90 -0.52
C ILE A 78 9.01 9.42 -1.63
N CYS A 79 8.60 8.52 -2.52
CA CYS A 79 7.52 8.76 -3.47
C CYS A 79 6.36 7.80 -3.14
N VAL A 80 5.23 8.37 -2.73
CA VAL A 80 4.06 7.62 -2.27
C VAL A 80 3.06 7.44 -3.40
N GLU A 81 2.67 6.20 -3.66
CA GLU A 81 1.67 5.80 -4.66
C GLU A 81 0.62 4.89 -4.00
N GLY A 82 -0.66 5.22 -4.15
CA GLY A 82 -1.76 4.39 -3.67
C GLY A 82 -2.97 4.52 -4.58
N ASP A 83 -4.06 3.82 -4.28
CA ASP A 83 -5.28 3.95 -5.07
C ASP A 83 -5.99 5.29 -4.77
N ALA A 84 -5.56 6.34 -5.47
CA ALA A 84 -6.20 7.65 -5.45
C ALA A 84 -7.64 7.60 -5.99
N LEU A 85 -8.03 6.54 -6.69
CA LEU A 85 -9.33 6.42 -7.32
C LEU A 85 -10.47 6.41 -6.30
N THR A 86 -10.28 5.92 -5.07
CA THR A 86 -11.33 5.95 -4.02
C THR A 86 -11.54 7.37 -3.47
N ILE A 87 -10.48 8.16 -3.37
CA ILE A 87 -10.51 9.58 -2.95
C ILE A 87 -11.06 10.46 -4.10
N LEU A 88 -10.60 10.22 -5.34
CA LEU A 88 -11.01 10.94 -6.54
C LEU A 88 -12.45 10.61 -6.96
N LYS A 89 -12.94 9.37 -6.81
CA LYS A 89 -14.34 8.99 -7.06
C LYS A 89 -15.33 9.73 -6.15
N LYS A 90 -14.96 10.09 -4.91
CA LYS A 90 -15.80 10.95 -4.05
C LYS A 90 -15.75 12.42 -4.48
N LEU A 91 -14.63 12.90 -5.04
CA LEU A 91 -14.47 14.28 -5.50
C LEU A 91 -15.07 14.52 -6.90
N GLN A 92 -15.08 13.49 -7.76
CA GLN A 92 -15.58 13.52 -9.13
C GLN A 92 -16.71 12.51 -9.28
N ALA A 93 -17.87 12.81 -8.70
CA ALA A 93 -19.09 12.07 -9.02
C ALA A 93 -19.48 12.33 -10.49
N LYS A 94 -18.85 11.64 -11.46
CA LYS A 94 -19.43 11.35 -12.79
C LYS A 94 -18.66 10.42 -13.73
N GLU A 95 -17.38 10.09 -13.54
CA GLU A 95 -16.71 9.16 -14.46
C GLU A 95 -15.87 8.10 -13.75
N VAL A 96 -16.14 6.84 -14.10
CA VAL A 96 -15.41 5.67 -13.62
C VAL A 96 -14.30 5.40 -14.62
N ASP A 97 -13.11 5.94 -14.37
CA ASP A 97 -11.94 5.48 -15.09
C ASP A 97 -11.50 4.12 -14.52
N ARG A 98 -11.48 3.10 -15.39
CA ARG A 98 -11.16 1.70 -15.04
C ARG A 98 -9.70 1.34 -15.36
N SER A 99 -8.87 2.32 -15.69
CA SER A 99 -7.56 2.08 -16.31
C SER A 99 -6.41 1.74 -15.34
N VAL A 100 -6.60 1.73 -14.01
CA VAL A 100 -5.47 1.55 -13.07
C VAL A 100 -5.84 0.65 -11.87
N ILE A 101 -6.14 -0.63 -12.13
CA ILE A 101 -6.30 -1.65 -11.07
C ILE A 101 -5.02 -2.50 -10.90
N ALA A 102 -4.06 -2.39 -11.83
CA ALA A 102 -2.90 -3.28 -11.90
C ALA A 102 -1.65 -2.80 -11.14
N THR A 103 -1.53 -1.52 -10.77
CA THR A 103 -0.25 -0.95 -10.28
C THR A 103 0.02 -1.14 -8.79
N ASN A 104 -0.91 -1.73 -8.03
CA ASN A 104 -0.79 -1.83 -6.58
C ASN A 104 -1.14 -3.21 -6.02
N LYS A 105 -1.01 -4.25 -6.85
CA LYS A 105 -1.43 -5.60 -6.50
C LYS A 105 -0.70 -6.11 -5.26
N VAL A 106 0.58 -5.81 -5.13
CA VAL A 106 1.37 -6.23 -3.96
C VAL A 106 0.85 -5.59 -2.67
N ALA A 107 0.58 -4.28 -2.65
CA ALA A 107 0.08 -3.65 -1.43
C ALA A 107 -1.34 -4.11 -1.10
N HIS A 108 -2.18 -4.33 -2.12
CA HIS A 108 -3.51 -4.92 -1.96
C HIS A 108 -3.44 -6.31 -1.31
N ASP A 109 -2.63 -7.21 -1.87
CA ASP A 109 -2.49 -8.57 -1.36
C ASP A 109 -1.88 -8.56 0.04
N MET A 110 -0.97 -7.62 0.34
CA MET A 110 -0.43 -7.41 1.69
C MET A 110 -1.52 -6.98 2.68
N ALA A 111 -2.39 -6.07 2.26
CA ALA A 111 -3.51 -5.58 3.06
C ALA A 111 -4.52 -6.72 3.35
N VAL A 112 -4.81 -7.54 2.34
CA VAL A 112 -5.67 -8.73 2.48
C VAL A 112 -5.03 -9.77 3.39
N TRP A 113 -3.74 -10.04 3.21
CA TRP A 113 -2.95 -10.96 4.05
C TRP A 113 -3.03 -10.55 5.52
N GLY A 114 -2.92 -9.25 5.82
CA GLY A 114 -2.92 -8.74 7.20
C GLY A 114 -4.25 -8.90 7.94
N ARG A 115 -5.36 -9.22 7.25
CA ARG A 115 -6.66 -9.51 7.90
C ARG A 115 -6.60 -10.68 8.88
N ARG A 116 -5.64 -11.60 8.68
CA ARG A 116 -5.41 -12.77 9.55
C ARG A 116 -4.59 -12.47 10.81
N CYS A 117 -4.06 -11.25 10.94
CA CYS A 117 -3.18 -10.86 12.03
C CYS A 117 -3.93 -10.08 13.11
N GLU A 118 -3.59 -10.33 14.37
CA GLU A 118 -4.16 -9.61 15.52
C GLU A 118 -3.53 -8.23 15.73
N GLY A 119 -2.28 -8.03 15.29
CA GLY A 119 -1.52 -6.80 15.43
C GLY A 119 -0.74 -6.42 14.18
N PRO A 120 -0.01 -5.29 14.21
CA PRO A 120 0.83 -4.85 13.11
C PRO A 120 1.94 -5.86 12.84
N ARG A 121 2.31 -5.99 11.57
CA ARG A 121 3.41 -6.83 11.12
C ARG A 121 4.32 -6.04 10.20
N TYR A 122 5.62 -6.22 10.39
CA TYR A 122 6.67 -5.52 9.66
C TYR A 122 7.70 -6.53 9.19
N TRP A 123 8.21 -6.31 7.99
CA TRP A 123 9.34 -7.02 7.41
C TRP A 123 10.33 -6.01 6.87
N VAL A 124 11.61 -6.32 7.01
CA VAL A 124 12.74 -5.50 6.56
C VAL A 124 13.51 -6.33 5.54
N GLU A 125 13.71 -5.77 4.35
CA GLU A 125 14.41 -6.43 3.23
C GLU A 125 13.79 -7.74 2.71
N GLU A 126 12.64 -8.15 3.26
CA GLU A 126 11.91 -9.37 2.91
C GLU A 126 10.38 -9.15 2.93
N ALA A 127 9.60 -10.16 2.54
CA ALA A 127 8.15 -10.16 2.63
C ALA A 127 7.62 -11.54 3.04
N PRO A 128 6.34 -11.66 3.45
CA PRO A 128 5.72 -12.98 3.62
C PRO A 128 5.84 -13.81 2.33
N PRO A 129 6.06 -15.14 2.41
CA PRO A 129 6.24 -15.98 1.23
C PRO A 129 5.09 -15.91 0.20
N GLU A 130 3.86 -15.65 0.66
CA GLU A 130 2.72 -15.47 -0.24
C GLU A 130 2.79 -14.16 -1.03
N ILE A 131 3.39 -13.12 -0.45
CA ILE A 131 3.53 -11.78 -1.03
C ILE A 131 4.77 -11.71 -1.94
N GLU A 132 5.87 -12.38 -1.58
CA GLU A 132 7.05 -12.49 -2.45
C GLU A 132 6.70 -13.05 -3.83
N ARG A 133 5.79 -14.03 -3.89
CA ARG A 133 5.29 -14.60 -5.14
C ARG A 133 4.58 -13.57 -6.01
N VAL A 134 3.87 -12.62 -5.39
CA VAL A 134 3.16 -11.55 -6.10
C VAL A 134 4.16 -10.50 -6.59
N ILE A 135 5.15 -10.15 -5.77
CA ILE A 135 6.24 -9.23 -6.13
C ILE A 135 7.03 -9.77 -7.33
N ALA A 136 7.29 -11.08 -7.38
CA ALA A 136 7.99 -11.72 -8.51
C ALA A 136 7.22 -11.67 -9.84
N THR A 137 5.94 -11.30 -9.82
CA THR A 137 5.08 -11.19 -11.02
C THR A 137 4.85 -9.75 -11.50
N GLU A 138 5.42 -8.75 -10.82
CA GLU A 138 5.34 -7.30 -11.13
C GLU A 138 6.54 -6.73 -11.90
#